data_AF-A0A836KVL5-F1
#
_entry.id   AF-A0A836KVL5-F1
#
_cell.length_a   1.000
_cell.length_b   1.000
_cell.length_c   1.000
_cell.angle_alpha   90.00
_cell.angle_beta   90.00
_cell.angle_gamma   90.00
#
_symmetry.space_group_name_H-M   'P 1'
#
loop_
_entity.id
_entity.type
_entity.pdbx_description
1 polymer ?
#
loop_
_entity_poly.entity_id
_entity_poly.type
_entity_poly.pdbx_seq_one_letter_code
_entity_poly.pdbx_strand_id
1 'polypeptide(L)'
;MQMSFASSAVMASGGELIGREGDPSVRRANAKKLAAGYTRKKRFLECCYLSASTFLWCSNVVSCGRYFVFSPDANSMQLLWMPLFIIAAMALADLVSGLAHWGLDTWGSPDTPIFGSFIRSFREHHVNQTAMCRHDFIETNADTTLPLLPVLLMQYACVHSTNHGGNGYAANLHVRNIGAHVFLCTFFLFVGITNEIHKWSHQAKQSRVVRKAMDIGIILSPISHRKHHKDPFDRTYCITTGWLNPLLDSVNFWRRLESLVSSVTGAVPRSNDQALLGK
;
A
#
# COMPACT_ATOMS: atom_id res chain seq x y z
N MET A 1 22.94 34.55 70.38
CA MET A 1 23.58 34.30 69.07
C MET A 1 23.00 32.99 68.55
N GLN A 2 21.74 32.94 68.09
CA GLN A 2 21.29 33.27 66.72
C GLN A 2 22.39 33.03 65.67
N MET A 3 22.20 32.02 64.80
CA MET A 3 21.92 32.27 63.39
C MET A 3 21.29 31.04 62.71
N SER A 4 20.21 31.34 62.01
CA SER A 4 19.48 30.56 61.02
C SER A 4 20.35 30.26 59.80
N PHE A 5 20.13 29.11 59.14
CA PHE A 5 20.28 29.04 57.69
C PHE A 5 19.03 28.43 57.07
N ALA A 6 18.43 29.22 56.19
CA ALA A 6 17.21 28.94 55.47
C ALA A 6 17.47 28.15 54.18
N SER A 7 16.41 27.45 53.76
CA SER A 7 16.09 26.84 52.48
C SER A 7 16.82 27.36 51.23
N SER A 8 17.19 26.43 50.35
CA SER A 8 16.96 26.60 48.92
C SER A 8 16.53 25.27 48.29
N ALA A 9 15.21 25.11 48.19
CA ALA A 9 14.60 24.18 47.24
C ALA A 9 14.98 24.63 45.83
N VAL A 10 15.90 23.90 45.18
CA VAL A 10 16.13 24.06 43.75
C VAL A 10 15.02 23.30 43.03
N MET A 11 14.05 24.05 42.53
CA MET A 11 13.14 23.61 41.49
C MET A 11 13.95 23.13 40.29
N ALA A 12 14.01 21.83 40.06
CA ALA A 12 14.41 21.31 38.75
C ALA A 12 13.23 21.50 37.80
N SER A 13 13.28 22.59 37.05
CA SER A 13 12.38 22.90 35.95
C SER A 13 12.33 21.75 34.95
N GLY A 14 11.13 21.42 34.51
CA GLY A 14 10.85 20.38 33.54
C GLY A 14 11.72 20.50 32.29
N GLY A 15 12.56 19.50 32.09
CA GLY A 15 13.02 19.09 30.78
C GLY A 15 12.55 17.66 30.59
N GLU A 16 11.37 17.48 30.01
CA GLU A 16 11.05 16.20 29.37
C GLU A 16 12.16 15.96 28.35
N LEU A 17 12.96 14.94 28.61
CA LEU A 17 13.87 14.37 27.62
C LEU A 17 13.00 14.02 26.41
N ILE A 18 12.99 14.88 25.38
CA ILE A 18 12.46 14.55 24.07
C ILE A 18 13.32 13.39 23.57
N GLY A 19 12.85 12.17 23.84
CA GLY A 19 13.51 10.96 23.41
C GLY A 19 13.57 10.93 21.88
N ARG A 20 14.41 10.04 21.34
CA ARG A 20 14.51 9.73 19.90
C ARG A 20 13.16 9.43 19.20
N GLU A 21 12.08 9.25 19.97
CA GLU A 21 10.71 9.00 19.50
C GLU A 21 9.86 10.27 19.27
N GLY A 22 10.42 11.47 19.48
CA GLY A 22 9.76 12.76 19.32
C GLY A 22 8.72 13.09 20.40
N ASP A 23 8.23 14.33 20.42
CA ASP A 23 7.26 14.80 21.42
C ASP A 23 5.90 14.04 21.30
N PRO A 24 5.49 13.28 22.33
CA PRO A 24 4.23 12.53 22.32
C PRO A 24 2.98 13.40 22.16
N SER A 25 3.01 14.66 22.64
CA SER A 25 1.91 15.60 22.53
C SER A 25 1.72 16.08 21.09
N VAL A 26 2.82 16.38 20.38
CA VAL A 26 2.85 16.74 18.96
C VAL A 26 2.34 15.57 18.12
N ARG A 27 2.84 14.35 18.37
CA ARG A 27 2.36 13.14 17.70
C ARG A 27 0.87 12.91 17.90
N ARG A 28 0.36 13.12 19.12
CA ARG A 28 -1.07 12.98 19.44
C ARG A 28 -1.93 14.05 18.75
N ALA A 29 -1.45 15.28 18.68
CA ALA A 29 -2.14 16.38 18.00
C ALA A 29 -2.19 16.14 16.48
N ASN A 30 -1.08 15.74 15.87
CA ASN A 30 -1.00 15.38 14.46
C ASN A 30 -1.93 14.20 14.13
N ALA A 31 -1.94 13.15 14.95
CA ALA A 31 -2.85 12.02 14.77
C ALA A 31 -4.34 12.46 14.77
N LYS A 32 -4.75 13.35 15.68
CA LYS A 32 -6.12 13.91 15.69
C LYS A 32 -6.43 14.71 14.42
N LYS A 33 -5.49 15.52 13.93
CA LYS A 33 -5.65 16.30 12.69
C LYS A 33 -5.80 15.40 11.47
N LEU A 34 -5.03 14.31 11.40
CA LEU A 34 -5.12 13.33 10.32
C LEU A 34 -6.47 12.60 10.37
N ALA A 35 -6.89 12.10 11.54
CA ALA A 35 -8.18 11.45 11.74
C ALA A 35 -9.40 12.32 11.37
N ALA A 36 -9.31 13.65 11.48
CA ALA A 36 -10.41 14.54 11.07
C ALA A 36 -10.67 14.55 9.54
N GLY A 37 -9.81 13.91 8.74
CA GLY A 37 -9.97 13.82 7.28
C GLY A 37 -11.02 12.82 6.79
N TYR A 38 -11.49 11.92 7.67
CA TYR A 38 -12.47 10.91 7.32
C TYR A 38 -13.89 11.51 7.35
N THR A 39 -14.39 11.91 6.18
CA THR A 39 -15.70 12.58 6.03
C THR A 39 -16.75 11.65 5.40
N ARG A 40 -18.03 11.93 5.63
CA ARG A 40 -19.14 11.19 4.97
C ARG A 40 -19.07 11.25 3.44
N LYS A 41 -18.63 12.39 2.88
CA LYS A 41 -18.46 12.56 1.42
C LYS A 41 -17.34 11.65 0.90
N LYS A 42 -16.19 11.61 1.58
CA LYS A 42 -15.10 10.67 1.24
C LYS A 42 -15.59 9.23 1.32
N ARG A 43 -16.31 8.87 2.38
CA ARG A 43 -16.87 7.53 2.53
C ARG A 43 -17.82 7.13 1.40
N PHE A 44 -18.68 8.04 0.95
CA PHE A 44 -19.55 7.78 -0.20
C PHE A 44 -18.73 7.49 -1.47
N LEU A 45 -17.70 8.31 -1.76
CA LEU A 45 -16.82 8.09 -2.91
C LEU A 45 -16.07 6.75 -2.81
N GLU A 46 -15.57 6.41 -1.62
CA GLU A 46 -14.94 5.12 -1.31
C GLU A 46 -15.83 3.95 -1.70
N CYS A 47 -17.09 3.98 -1.28
CA CYS A 47 -18.06 2.96 -1.66
C CYS A 47 -18.28 2.91 -3.18
N CYS A 48 -18.40 4.05 -3.85
CA CYS A 48 -18.64 4.11 -5.29
C CYS A 48 -17.52 3.46 -6.10
N TYR A 49 -16.28 3.93 -5.95
CA TYR A 49 -15.19 3.44 -6.79
C TYR A 49 -14.75 2.01 -6.39
N LEU A 50 -14.90 1.61 -5.11
CA LEU A 50 -14.62 0.23 -4.68
C LEU A 50 -15.63 -0.73 -5.29
N SER A 51 -16.92 -0.36 -5.29
CA SER A 51 -17.98 -1.17 -5.90
C SER A 51 -17.79 -1.31 -7.41
N ALA A 52 -17.47 -0.21 -8.10
CA ALA A 52 -17.20 -0.23 -9.53
C ALA A 52 -15.98 -1.11 -9.86
N SER A 53 -14.88 -0.96 -9.11
CA SER A 53 -13.67 -1.77 -9.31
C SER A 53 -13.93 -3.25 -9.06
N THR A 54 -14.67 -3.56 -8.00
CA THR A 54 -15.05 -4.94 -7.64
C THR A 54 -15.89 -5.58 -8.74
N PHE A 55 -16.89 -4.86 -9.26
CA PHE A 55 -17.73 -5.34 -10.35
C PHE A 55 -16.90 -5.66 -11.61
N LEU A 56 -16.05 -4.73 -12.04
CA LEU A 56 -15.21 -4.91 -13.24
C LEU A 56 -14.24 -6.08 -13.06
N TRP A 57 -13.57 -6.15 -11.92
CA TRP A 57 -12.63 -7.23 -11.61
C TRP A 57 -13.34 -8.59 -11.58
N CYS A 58 -14.49 -8.70 -10.90
CA CYS A 58 -15.29 -9.92 -10.88
C CYS A 58 -15.74 -10.33 -12.28
N SER A 59 -16.19 -9.40 -13.12
CA SER A 59 -16.56 -9.69 -14.51
C SER A 59 -15.39 -10.26 -15.32
N ASN A 60 -14.20 -9.66 -15.18
CA ASN A 60 -12.99 -10.13 -15.85
C ASN A 60 -12.55 -11.52 -15.36
N VAL A 61 -12.58 -11.75 -14.05
CA VAL A 61 -12.26 -13.05 -13.43
C VAL A 61 -13.23 -14.13 -13.90
N VAL A 62 -14.53 -13.86 -13.87
CA VAL A 62 -15.57 -14.79 -14.34
C VAL A 62 -15.37 -15.09 -15.82
N SER A 63 -15.07 -14.09 -16.64
CA SER A 63 -14.81 -14.29 -18.08
C SER A 63 -13.59 -15.17 -18.33
N CYS A 64 -12.49 -14.96 -17.58
CA CYS A 64 -11.30 -15.82 -17.64
C CYS A 64 -11.62 -17.25 -17.19
N GLY A 65 -12.37 -17.42 -16.10
CA GLY A 65 -12.79 -18.74 -15.62
C GLY A 65 -13.64 -19.48 -16.64
N ARG A 66 -14.61 -18.78 -17.26
CA ARG A 66 -15.46 -19.33 -18.32
C ARG A 66 -14.65 -19.75 -19.55
N TYR A 67 -13.61 -18.99 -19.92
CA TYR A 67 -12.72 -19.38 -21.01
C TYR A 67 -12.10 -20.77 -20.79
N PHE A 68 -11.56 -21.05 -19.59
CA PHE A 68 -10.95 -22.34 -19.29
C PHE A 68 -11.94 -23.52 -19.28
N VAL A 69 -13.23 -23.26 -19.12
CA VAL A 69 -14.28 -24.29 -19.07
C VAL A 69 -14.94 -24.51 -20.44
N PHE A 70 -15.15 -23.44 -21.20
CA PHE A 70 -16.03 -23.46 -22.38
C PHE A 70 -15.33 -23.14 -23.70
N SER A 71 -14.10 -22.62 -23.69
CA SER A 71 -13.42 -22.26 -24.94
C SER A 71 -12.87 -23.50 -25.64
N PRO A 72 -13.09 -23.69 -26.95
CA PRO A 72 -12.56 -24.82 -27.70
C PRO A 72 -11.03 -24.90 -27.75
N ASP A 73 -10.34 -23.76 -27.65
CA ASP A 73 -8.87 -23.69 -27.70
C ASP A 73 -8.20 -23.75 -26.32
N ALA A 74 -8.98 -23.80 -25.24
CA ALA A 74 -8.44 -23.95 -23.89
C ALA A 74 -7.82 -25.34 -23.73
N ASN A 75 -6.55 -25.39 -23.36
CA ASN A 75 -5.83 -26.65 -23.16
C ASN A 75 -4.95 -26.62 -21.91
N SER A 76 -4.48 -27.80 -21.49
CA SER A 76 -3.72 -27.97 -20.26
C SER A 76 -2.41 -27.18 -20.25
N MET A 77 -1.83 -26.87 -21.41
CA MET A 77 -0.60 -26.08 -21.45
C MET A 77 -0.82 -24.67 -20.89
N GLN A 78 -1.96 -24.01 -21.15
CA GLN A 78 -2.19 -22.68 -20.58
C GLN A 78 -2.26 -22.75 -19.07
N LEU A 79 -2.92 -23.77 -18.50
CA LEU A 79 -2.99 -23.97 -17.04
C LEU A 79 -1.60 -24.12 -16.42
N LEU A 80 -0.68 -24.84 -17.08
CA LEU A 80 0.70 -25.01 -16.60
C LEU A 80 1.49 -23.69 -16.58
N TRP A 81 1.19 -22.74 -17.48
CA TRP A 81 1.84 -21.44 -17.51
C TRP A 81 1.20 -20.41 -16.57
N MET A 82 -0.02 -20.63 -16.07
CA MET A 82 -0.71 -19.68 -15.17
C MET A 82 0.09 -19.31 -13.92
N PRO A 83 0.79 -20.24 -13.23
CA PRO A 83 1.64 -19.88 -12.09
C PRO A 83 2.68 -18.81 -12.43
N LEU A 84 3.27 -18.82 -13.63
CA LEU A 84 4.25 -17.81 -14.05
C LEU A 84 3.60 -16.42 -14.16
N PHE A 85 2.42 -16.32 -14.78
CA PHE A 85 1.68 -15.06 -14.87
C PHE A 85 1.24 -14.56 -13.49
N ILE A 86 0.82 -15.45 -12.60
CA ILE A 86 0.42 -15.12 -11.22
C ILE A 86 1.62 -14.57 -10.44
N ILE A 87 2.76 -15.26 -10.46
CA ILE A 87 3.98 -14.83 -9.77
C ILE A 87 4.48 -13.49 -10.31
N ALA A 88 4.49 -13.32 -11.64
CA ALA A 88 4.87 -12.06 -12.26
C ALA A 88 3.93 -10.91 -11.87
N ALA A 89 2.62 -11.17 -11.81
CA ALA A 89 1.63 -10.18 -11.38
C ALA A 89 1.81 -9.80 -9.91
N MET A 90 2.10 -10.77 -9.04
CA MET A 90 2.39 -10.53 -7.62
C MET A 90 3.67 -9.71 -7.44
N ALA A 91 4.73 -10.01 -8.19
CA ALA A 91 5.98 -9.25 -8.14
C ALA A 91 5.78 -7.80 -8.63
N LEU A 92 5.00 -7.60 -9.70
CA LEU A 92 4.68 -6.26 -10.18
C LEU A 92 3.79 -5.51 -9.17
N ALA A 93 2.80 -6.16 -8.57
CA ALA A 93 1.98 -5.57 -7.51
C ALA A 93 2.85 -5.14 -6.32
N ASP A 94 3.83 -5.96 -5.94
CA ASP A 94 4.79 -5.63 -4.89
C ASP A 94 5.64 -4.40 -5.23
N LEU A 95 6.14 -4.30 -6.46
CA LEU A 95 6.87 -3.12 -6.94
C LEU A 95 6.00 -1.87 -6.92
N VAL A 96 4.78 -1.96 -7.45
CA VAL A 96 3.82 -0.84 -7.49
C VAL A 96 3.46 -0.38 -6.08
N SER A 97 3.26 -1.32 -5.16
CA SER A 97 3.03 -0.99 -3.74
C SER A 97 4.22 -0.22 -3.15
N GLY A 98 5.45 -0.63 -3.47
CA GLY A 98 6.66 0.05 -3.01
C GLY A 98 6.81 1.45 -3.59
N LEU A 99 6.55 1.65 -4.87
CA LEU A 99 6.58 2.97 -5.51
C LEU A 99 5.53 3.91 -4.93
N ALA A 100 4.30 3.42 -4.71
CA ALA A 100 3.24 4.20 -4.09
C ALA A 100 3.57 4.57 -2.64
N HIS A 101 4.03 3.59 -1.86
CA HIS A 101 4.41 3.78 -0.47
C HIS A 101 5.57 4.77 -0.34
N TRP A 102 6.67 4.55 -1.08
CA TRP A 102 7.80 5.47 -1.14
C TRP A 102 7.36 6.88 -1.55
N GLY A 103 6.52 7.00 -2.58
CA GLY A 103 6.07 8.29 -3.08
C GLY A 103 5.28 9.09 -2.05
N LEU A 104 4.34 8.43 -1.36
CA LEU A 104 3.44 9.04 -0.39
C LEU A 104 4.11 9.31 0.96
N ASP A 105 5.13 8.53 1.33
CA ASP A 105 5.95 8.81 2.51
C ASP A 105 6.94 9.94 2.25
N THR A 106 7.55 9.96 1.07
CA THR A 106 8.73 10.80 0.83
C THR A 106 8.37 12.23 0.43
N TRP A 107 7.28 12.41 -0.32
CA TRP A 107 6.99 13.69 -0.98
C TRP A 107 5.67 14.31 -0.55
N GLY A 108 5.63 15.65 -0.55
CA GLY A 108 4.42 16.42 -0.25
C GLY A 108 4.05 16.47 1.23
N SER A 109 2.78 16.77 1.49
CA SER A 109 2.21 16.84 2.83
C SER A 109 0.74 16.42 2.81
N PRO A 110 0.13 16.16 3.99
CA PRO A 110 -1.32 15.95 4.10
C PRO A 110 -2.20 17.08 3.56
N ASP A 111 -1.61 18.25 3.30
CA ASP A 111 -2.26 19.44 2.76
C ASP A 111 -2.05 19.59 1.23
N THR A 112 -1.33 18.64 0.58
CA THR A 112 -1.14 18.63 -0.88
C THR A 112 -2.49 18.51 -1.60
N PRO A 113 -2.78 19.36 -2.60
CA PRO A 113 -4.00 19.27 -3.39
C PRO A 113 -4.14 17.88 -4.03
N ILE A 114 -5.36 17.34 -4.02
CA ILE A 114 -5.72 16.04 -4.63
C ILE A 114 -5.13 14.82 -3.92
N PHE A 115 -3.82 14.81 -3.60
CA PHE A 115 -3.11 13.67 -3.03
C PHE A 115 -2.97 13.67 -1.51
N GLY A 116 -3.32 14.77 -0.84
CA GLY A 116 -3.14 14.92 0.61
C GLY A 116 -3.84 13.87 1.46
N SER A 117 -4.97 13.32 1.01
CA SER A 117 -5.66 12.21 1.70
C SER A 117 -4.88 10.89 1.64
N PHE A 118 -4.20 10.63 0.52
CA PHE A 118 -3.36 9.45 0.36
C PHE A 118 -2.09 9.59 1.20
N ILE A 119 -1.39 10.73 1.06
CA ILE A 119 -0.19 11.04 1.85
C ILE A 119 -0.47 10.95 3.35
N ARG A 120 -1.62 11.46 3.79
CA ARG A 120 -2.08 11.38 5.18
C ARG A 120 -2.16 9.94 5.69
N SER A 121 -2.84 9.07 4.95
CA SER A 121 -3.07 7.68 5.37
C SER A 121 -1.74 6.93 5.53
N PHE A 122 -0.78 7.22 4.66
CA PHE A 122 0.58 6.70 4.75
C PHE A 122 1.39 7.38 5.86
N ARG A 123 1.33 8.68 6.09
CA ARG A 123 2.16 9.27 7.17
C ARG A 123 1.62 9.08 8.58
N GLU A 124 0.30 8.91 8.72
CA GLU A 124 -0.33 8.62 10.01
C GLU A 124 0.25 7.36 10.66
N HIS A 125 0.58 6.33 9.87
CA HIS A 125 1.07 5.06 10.41
C HIS A 125 2.52 5.14 10.92
N HIS A 126 3.33 6.10 10.47
CA HIS A 126 4.64 6.37 11.07
C HIS A 126 4.51 7.03 12.45
N VAL A 127 3.46 7.85 12.63
CA VAL A 127 3.13 8.48 13.91
C VAL A 127 2.43 7.50 14.85
N ASN A 128 1.54 6.64 14.35
CA ASN A 128 0.84 5.60 15.10
C ASN A 128 0.62 4.37 14.22
N GLN A 129 1.55 3.42 14.30
CA GLN A 129 1.57 2.17 13.52
C GLN A 129 0.27 1.36 13.62
N THR A 130 -0.43 1.44 14.75
CA THR A 130 -1.65 0.66 14.98
C THR A 130 -2.93 1.40 14.61
N ALA A 131 -2.86 2.67 14.17
CA ALA A 131 -4.04 3.45 13.77
C ALA A 131 -4.80 2.76 12.64
N MET A 132 -4.09 2.34 11.59
CA MET A 132 -4.64 1.61 10.44
C MET A 132 -5.35 0.31 10.84
N CYS A 133 -4.96 -0.33 11.95
CA CYS A 133 -5.63 -1.54 12.44
C CYS A 133 -7.07 -1.29 12.93
N ARG A 134 -7.46 -0.03 13.15
CA ARG A 134 -8.80 0.36 13.61
C ARG A 134 -9.75 0.69 12.45
N HIS A 135 -9.24 0.81 11.24
CA HIS A 135 -10.03 1.14 10.06
C HIS A 135 -10.77 -0.11 9.56
N ASP A 136 -11.97 0.08 9.02
CA ASP A 136 -12.70 -0.99 8.35
C ASP A 136 -12.11 -1.31 6.97
N PHE A 137 -12.66 -2.31 6.29
CA PHE A 137 -12.15 -2.76 4.98
C PHE A 137 -12.22 -1.67 3.90
N ILE A 138 -13.29 -0.86 3.89
CA ILE A 138 -13.49 0.18 2.89
C ILE A 138 -12.45 1.28 3.12
N GLU A 139 -12.35 1.80 4.33
CA GLU A 139 -11.38 2.85 4.66
C GLU A 139 -9.93 2.42 4.44
N THR A 140 -9.62 1.14 4.66
CA THR A 140 -8.28 0.60 4.45
C THR A 140 -7.94 0.47 2.96
N ASN A 141 -8.87 -0.02 2.13
CA ASN A 141 -8.55 -0.54 0.80
C ASN A 141 -9.11 0.28 -0.35
N ALA A 142 -10.21 1.00 -0.14
CA ALA A 142 -10.93 1.67 -1.22
C ALA A 142 -9.97 2.55 -2.05
N ASP A 143 -9.21 3.44 -1.40
CA ASP A 143 -8.32 4.38 -2.09
C ASP A 143 -7.31 3.69 -3.04
N THR A 144 -6.91 2.45 -2.77
CA THR A 144 -6.01 1.67 -3.67
C THR A 144 -6.67 1.27 -5.00
N THR A 145 -8.00 1.19 -5.03
CA THR A 145 -8.76 0.74 -6.21
C THR A 145 -9.05 1.87 -7.20
N LEU A 146 -9.11 3.12 -6.74
CA LEU A 146 -9.41 4.28 -7.58
C LEU A 146 -8.42 4.43 -8.76
N PRO A 147 -7.08 4.35 -8.56
CA PRO A 147 -6.13 4.41 -9.67
C PRO A 147 -6.21 3.23 -10.65
N LEU A 148 -6.80 2.10 -10.24
CA LEU A 148 -6.91 0.89 -11.06
C LEU A 148 -8.07 0.95 -12.05
N LEU A 149 -9.09 1.79 -11.79
CA LEU A 149 -10.31 1.86 -12.58
C LEU A 149 -10.10 2.01 -14.10
N PRO A 150 -9.23 2.90 -14.60
CA PRO A 150 -9.02 3.02 -16.04
C PRO A 150 -8.50 1.73 -16.69
N VAL A 151 -7.59 1.02 -16.01
CA VAL A 151 -7.00 -0.21 -16.53
C VAL A 151 -7.98 -1.39 -16.40
N LEU A 152 -8.78 -1.43 -15.33
CA LEU A 152 -9.88 -2.39 -15.18
C LEU A 152 -10.95 -2.22 -16.27
N LEU A 153 -11.34 -0.98 -16.55
CA LEU A 153 -12.28 -0.64 -17.63
C LEU A 153 -11.71 -1.03 -19.00
N MET A 154 -10.44 -0.74 -19.24
CA MET A 154 -9.75 -1.15 -20.46
C MET A 154 -9.73 -2.68 -20.60
N GLN A 155 -9.37 -3.42 -19.55
CA GLN A 155 -9.39 -4.88 -19.58
C GLN A 155 -10.80 -5.41 -19.86
N TYR A 156 -11.82 -4.86 -19.20
CA TYR A 156 -13.22 -5.20 -19.42
C TYR A 156 -13.63 -4.95 -20.88
N ALA A 157 -13.33 -3.77 -21.42
CA ALA A 157 -13.61 -3.45 -22.81
C ALA A 157 -12.89 -4.40 -23.78
N CYS A 158 -11.63 -4.77 -23.50
CA CYS A 158 -10.87 -5.74 -24.29
C CYS A 158 -11.47 -7.14 -24.23
N VAL A 159 -12.01 -7.59 -23.08
CA VAL A 159 -12.69 -8.90 -22.96
C VAL A 159 -13.99 -8.92 -23.77
N HIS A 160 -14.72 -7.80 -23.79
CA HIS A 160 -16.01 -7.67 -24.48
C HIS A 160 -15.92 -7.17 -25.93
N SER A 161 -14.72 -6.93 -26.45
CA SER A 161 -14.52 -6.56 -27.85
C SER A 161 -14.66 -7.75 -28.78
N THR A 162 -14.61 -7.50 -30.09
CA THR A 162 -14.56 -8.56 -31.11
C THR A 162 -13.44 -9.54 -30.82
N ASN A 163 -13.75 -10.84 -30.82
CA ASN A 163 -12.76 -11.89 -30.64
C ASN A 163 -12.00 -12.14 -31.96
N HIS A 164 -10.67 -12.00 -31.91
CA HIS A 164 -9.77 -12.22 -33.05
C HIS A 164 -8.95 -13.53 -32.94
N GLY A 165 -9.30 -14.40 -32.00
CA GLY A 165 -8.57 -15.64 -31.70
C GLY A 165 -8.87 -16.82 -32.62
N GLY A 166 -9.90 -16.75 -33.47
CA GLY A 166 -10.30 -17.83 -34.37
C GLY A 166 -10.82 -19.10 -33.67
N ASN A 167 -11.04 -19.05 -32.35
CA ASN A 167 -11.48 -20.16 -31.53
C ASN A 167 -13.01 -20.31 -31.43
N GLY A 168 -13.78 -19.42 -32.08
CA GLY A 168 -15.25 -19.42 -32.03
C GLY A 168 -15.86 -19.06 -30.67
N TYR A 169 -15.05 -18.58 -29.71
CA TYR A 169 -15.52 -18.22 -28.37
C TYR A 169 -16.12 -16.80 -28.35
N ALA A 170 -17.14 -16.57 -27.52
CA ALA A 170 -17.92 -15.32 -27.56
C ALA A 170 -17.16 -14.09 -27.03
N ALA A 171 -16.37 -14.27 -25.96
CA ALA A 171 -15.52 -13.19 -25.43
C ALA A 171 -14.18 -13.16 -26.17
N ASN A 172 -13.51 -12.01 -26.23
CA ASN A 172 -12.16 -11.87 -26.81
C ASN A 172 -11.09 -12.45 -25.87
N LEU A 173 -11.18 -13.76 -25.68
CA LEU A 173 -10.29 -14.58 -24.88
C LEU A 173 -9.90 -15.79 -25.72
N HIS A 174 -8.60 -15.99 -25.87
CA HIS A 174 -8.01 -17.04 -26.68
C HIS A 174 -6.63 -17.41 -26.13
N VAL A 175 -6.08 -18.51 -26.63
CA VAL A 175 -4.85 -19.12 -26.12
C VAL A 175 -3.66 -18.15 -26.02
N ARG A 176 -3.61 -17.15 -26.90
CA ARG A 176 -2.53 -16.14 -26.96
C ARG A 176 -2.66 -14.99 -25.96
N ASN A 177 -3.86 -14.68 -25.46
CA ASN A 177 -4.08 -13.52 -24.58
C ASN A 177 -4.53 -13.88 -23.16
N ILE A 178 -5.03 -15.10 -22.92
CA ILE A 178 -5.61 -15.49 -21.62
C ILE A 178 -4.63 -15.28 -20.45
N GLY A 179 -3.34 -15.56 -20.66
CA GLY A 179 -2.31 -15.34 -19.63
C GLY A 179 -2.20 -13.88 -19.20
N ALA A 180 -2.31 -12.93 -20.14
CA ALA A 180 -2.29 -11.50 -19.83
C ALA A 180 -3.54 -11.07 -19.04
N HIS A 181 -4.71 -11.63 -19.34
CA HIS A 181 -5.91 -11.35 -18.55
C HIS A 181 -5.83 -11.94 -17.13
N VAL A 182 -5.31 -13.16 -16.96
CA VAL A 182 -5.07 -13.76 -15.63
C VAL A 182 -4.02 -12.96 -14.85
N PHE A 183 -2.95 -12.52 -15.51
CA PHE A 183 -1.96 -11.62 -14.94
C PHE A 183 -2.62 -10.34 -14.41
N LEU A 184 -3.42 -9.65 -15.23
CA LEU A 184 -4.10 -8.41 -14.84
C LEU A 184 -5.08 -8.64 -13.68
N CYS A 185 -5.90 -9.70 -13.75
CA CYS A 185 -6.81 -10.06 -12.66
C CYS A 185 -6.05 -10.30 -11.34
N THR A 186 -4.91 -11.00 -11.40
CA THR A 186 -4.07 -11.25 -10.21
C THR A 186 -3.44 -9.95 -9.71
N PHE A 187 -2.90 -9.14 -10.61
CA PHE A 187 -2.29 -7.84 -10.29
C PHE A 187 -3.29 -6.93 -9.57
N PHE A 188 -4.51 -6.79 -10.11
CA PHE A 188 -5.56 -5.97 -9.49
C PHE A 188 -6.01 -6.49 -8.13
N LEU A 189 -6.09 -7.82 -7.95
CA LEU A 189 -6.40 -8.40 -6.66
C LEU A 189 -5.36 -7.99 -5.61
N PHE A 190 -4.08 -8.19 -5.91
CA PHE A 190 -3.01 -7.93 -4.95
C PHE A 190 -2.78 -6.44 -4.69
N VAL A 191 -2.90 -5.57 -5.69
CA VAL A 191 -2.86 -4.12 -5.47
C VAL A 191 -4.08 -3.67 -4.66
N GLY A 192 -5.28 -4.15 -4.99
CA GLY A 192 -6.52 -3.77 -4.31
C GLY A 192 -6.59 -4.18 -2.84
N ILE A 193 -5.84 -5.21 -2.42
CA ILE A 193 -5.76 -5.65 -1.01
C ILE A 193 -4.44 -5.28 -0.34
N THR A 194 -3.54 -4.54 -1.01
CA THR A 194 -2.19 -4.31 -0.49
C THR A 194 -2.20 -3.54 0.84
N ASN A 195 -3.16 -2.65 1.04
CA ASN A 195 -3.31 -1.92 2.29
C ASN A 195 -3.85 -2.82 3.42
N GLU A 196 -4.74 -3.77 3.11
CA GLU A 196 -5.17 -4.77 4.10
C GLU A 196 -3.99 -5.67 4.51
N ILE A 197 -3.13 -6.06 3.56
CA ILE A 197 -1.92 -6.82 3.87
C ILE A 197 -0.97 -6.00 4.76
N HIS A 198 -0.76 -4.73 4.43
CA HIS A 198 0.02 -3.80 5.24
C HIS A 198 -0.56 -3.67 6.66
N LYS A 199 -1.87 -3.50 6.78
CA LYS A 199 -2.60 -3.48 8.06
C LYS A 199 -2.36 -4.76 8.87
N TRP A 200 -2.45 -5.94 8.26
CA TRP A 200 -2.17 -7.21 8.95
C TRP A 200 -0.73 -7.32 9.46
N SER A 201 0.22 -6.66 8.80
CA SER A 201 1.62 -6.61 9.25
C SER A 201 1.80 -5.81 10.56
N HIS A 202 0.85 -4.92 10.88
CA HIS A 202 0.82 -4.14 12.13
C HIS A 202 -0.08 -4.74 13.22
N GLN A 203 -0.96 -5.68 12.88
CA GLN A 203 -1.85 -6.31 13.85
C GLN A 203 -1.08 -7.15 14.88
N ALA A 204 -1.51 -7.07 16.14
CA ALA A 204 -0.97 -7.90 17.21
C ALA A 204 -1.28 -9.41 16.98
N LYS A 205 -2.45 -9.72 16.40
CA LYS A 205 -2.89 -11.09 16.13
C LYS A 205 -3.65 -11.18 14.82
N GLN A 206 -3.03 -11.83 13.84
CA GLN A 206 -3.61 -12.16 12.54
C GLN A 206 -4.51 -13.39 12.62
N SER A 207 -5.42 -13.54 11.66
CA SER A 207 -6.16 -14.79 11.47
C SER A 207 -5.21 -15.94 11.08
N ARG A 208 -5.65 -17.20 11.27
CA ARG A 208 -4.82 -18.38 10.96
C ARG A 208 -4.43 -18.44 9.48
N VAL A 209 -5.34 -18.07 8.59
CA VAL A 209 -5.11 -18.09 7.14
C VAL A 209 -4.09 -17.03 6.74
N VAL A 210 -4.25 -15.80 7.23
CA VAL A 210 -3.32 -14.69 6.96
C VAL A 210 -1.94 -15.02 7.50
N ARG A 211 -1.85 -15.51 8.73
CA ARG A 211 -0.57 -15.93 9.32
C ARG A 211 0.10 -17.01 8.48
N LYS A 212 -0.64 -18.04 8.06
CA LYS A 212 -0.07 -19.10 7.22
C LYS A 212 0.45 -18.56 5.89
N ALA A 213 -0.26 -17.63 5.24
CA ALA A 213 0.17 -16.99 4.01
C ALA A 213 1.45 -16.15 4.20
N MET A 214 1.58 -15.46 5.34
CA MET A 214 2.81 -14.75 5.72
C MET A 214 3.97 -15.72 5.98
N ASP A 215 3.73 -16.81 6.70
CA ASP A 215 4.76 -17.79 7.08
C ASP A 215 5.38 -18.49 5.86
N ILE A 216 4.58 -18.74 4.81
CA ILE A 216 5.05 -19.30 3.53
C ILE A 216 5.52 -18.23 2.54
N GLY A 217 5.49 -16.94 2.92
CA GLY A 217 6.02 -15.84 2.13
C GLY A 217 5.16 -15.41 0.94
N ILE A 218 3.86 -15.71 0.90
CA ILE A 218 2.95 -15.23 -0.16
C ILE A 218 2.61 -13.75 0.02
N ILE A 219 2.50 -13.29 1.26
CA ILE A 219 2.16 -11.89 1.62
C ILE A 219 3.13 -11.35 2.68
N LEU A 220 3.24 -10.02 2.77
CA LEU A 220 4.16 -9.32 3.66
C LEU A 220 4.04 -9.77 5.13
N SER A 221 5.16 -10.06 5.78
CA SER A 221 5.20 -10.39 7.21
C SER A 221 5.50 -9.17 8.10
N PRO A 222 5.03 -9.16 9.37
CA PRO A 222 5.39 -8.13 10.36
C PRO A 222 6.90 -7.94 10.55
N ILE A 223 7.66 -9.05 10.50
CA ILE A 223 9.12 -9.03 10.69
C ILE A 223 9.80 -8.30 9.53
N SER A 224 9.36 -8.57 8.30
CA SER A 224 9.90 -7.89 7.12
C SER A 224 9.55 -6.41 7.15
N HIS A 225 8.28 -6.07 7.41
CA HIS A 225 7.81 -4.70 7.40
C HIS A 225 8.41 -3.83 8.51
N ARG A 226 8.74 -4.40 9.68
CA ARG A 226 9.40 -3.66 10.77
C ARG A 226 10.71 -2.99 10.36
N LYS A 227 11.41 -3.49 9.33
CA LYS A 227 12.65 -2.89 8.83
C LYS A 227 12.44 -1.49 8.25
N HIS A 228 11.26 -1.26 7.65
CA HIS A 228 10.84 0.04 7.13
C HIS A 228 10.61 1.05 8.26
N HIS A 229 10.02 0.59 9.38
CA HIS A 229 9.76 1.41 10.58
C HIS A 229 10.99 1.83 11.39
N LYS A 230 12.20 1.53 10.90
CA LYS A 230 13.43 1.96 11.52
C LYS A 230 13.88 3.27 10.89
N ASP A 231 14.20 4.26 11.73
CA ASP A 231 14.85 5.50 11.29
C ASP A 231 15.98 5.19 10.28
N PRO A 232 16.05 5.91 9.14
CA PRO A 232 15.29 7.13 8.78
C PRO A 232 14.08 6.88 7.84
N PHE A 233 13.43 5.71 7.89
CA PHE A 233 12.26 5.35 7.06
C PHE A 233 12.51 5.43 5.54
N ASP A 234 13.69 4.99 5.09
CA ASP A 234 14.18 5.19 3.71
C ASP A 234 14.38 3.89 2.90
N ARG A 235 13.81 2.77 3.36
CA ARG A 235 13.97 1.44 2.75
C ARG A 235 12.77 0.53 2.97
N THR A 236 12.79 -0.63 2.29
CA THR A 236 11.81 -1.72 2.48
C THR A 236 10.36 -1.26 2.25
N TYR A 237 10.10 -0.52 1.16
CA TYR A 237 8.78 0.07 0.91
C TYR A 237 7.74 -0.89 0.32
N CYS A 238 8.13 -2.03 -0.27
CA CYS A 238 7.17 -2.96 -0.86
C CYS A 238 6.35 -3.66 0.23
N ILE A 239 5.02 -3.52 0.16
CA ILE A 239 4.07 -3.91 1.23
C ILE A 239 3.04 -4.96 0.79
N THR A 240 3.11 -5.47 -0.44
CA THR A 240 2.22 -6.56 -0.89
C THR A 240 2.78 -7.93 -0.48
N THR A 241 3.93 -8.30 -1.02
CA THR A 241 4.62 -9.56 -0.71
C THR A 241 5.94 -9.31 0.03
N GLY A 242 6.55 -8.16 -0.21
CA GLY A 242 7.88 -7.81 0.26
C GLY A 242 9.02 -8.53 -0.47
N TRP A 243 8.74 -9.25 -1.55
CA TRP A 243 9.71 -10.03 -2.32
C TRP A 243 10.82 -9.18 -2.90
N LEU A 244 10.50 -7.96 -3.35
CA LEU A 244 11.47 -7.10 -4.02
C LEU A 244 12.33 -6.29 -3.05
N ASN A 245 11.94 -6.20 -1.78
CA ASN A 245 12.66 -5.37 -0.80
C ASN A 245 14.15 -5.74 -0.68
N PRO A 246 14.57 -7.01 -0.52
CA PRO A 246 15.99 -7.34 -0.43
C PRO A 246 16.80 -6.88 -1.65
N LEU A 247 16.25 -7.02 -2.85
CA LEU A 247 16.89 -6.60 -4.09
C LEU A 247 16.98 -5.07 -4.18
N LEU A 248 15.85 -4.37 -3.99
CA LEU A 248 15.78 -2.91 -4.10
C LEU A 248 16.63 -2.21 -3.03
N ASP A 249 16.65 -2.75 -1.82
CA ASP A 249 17.49 -2.24 -0.73
C ASP A 249 18.99 -2.46 -1.02
N SER A 250 19.37 -3.62 -1.60
CA SER A 250 20.79 -3.92 -1.91
C SER A 250 21.42 -2.97 -2.92
N VAL A 251 20.62 -2.41 -3.83
CA VAL A 251 21.10 -1.46 -4.86
C VAL A 251 20.86 0.01 -4.47
N ASN A 252 20.37 0.27 -3.25
CA ASN A 252 19.93 1.58 -2.77
C ASN A 252 18.93 2.25 -3.73
N PHE A 253 17.99 1.47 -4.26
CA PHE A 253 17.06 1.91 -5.30
C PHE A 253 16.32 3.20 -4.92
N TRP A 254 15.74 3.23 -3.72
CA TRP A 254 14.95 4.37 -3.21
C TRP A 254 15.78 5.64 -3.07
N ARG A 255 17.01 5.54 -2.52
CA ARG A 255 17.92 6.69 -2.34
C ARG A 255 18.40 7.26 -3.68
N ARG A 256 18.63 6.39 -4.67
CA ARG A 256 18.96 6.81 -6.03
C ARG A 256 17.80 7.55 -6.69
N LEU A 257 16.57 7.04 -6.54
CA LEU A 257 15.36 7.73 -7.02
C LEU A 257 15.16 9.08 -6.34
N GLU A 258 15.37 9.16 -5.02
CA GLU A 258 15.34 10.44 -4.30
C GLU A 258 16.33 11.45 -4.85
N SER A 259 17.58 11.03 -5.06
CA SER A 259 18.63 11.88 -5.62
C SER A 259 18.28 12.37 -7.03
N LEU A 260 17.69 11.49 -7.86
CA LEU A 260 17.20 11.86 -9.18
C LEU A 260 16.09 12.92 -9.08
N VAL A 261 15.05 12.66 -8.29
CA VAL A 261 13.93 13.61 -8.11
C VAL A 261 14.44 14.94 -7.55
N SER A 262 15.30 14.94 -6.54
CA SER A 262 15.90 16.15 -5.99
C SER A 262 16.72 16.92 -7.02
N SER A 263 17.49 16.23 -7.86
CA SER A 263 18.29 16.87 -8.91
C SER A 263 17.43 17.54 -10.00
N VAL A 264 16.27 16.97 -10.32
CA VAL A 264 15.36 17.47 -11.36
C VAL A 264 14.41 18.55 -10.83
N THR A 265 13.96 18.43 -9.58
CA THR A 265 12.88 19.27 -9.03
C THR A 265 13.32 20.23 -7.92
N GLY A 266 14.49 20.01 -7.32
CA GLY A 266 14.93 20.70 -6.10
C GLY A 266 14.22 20.26 -4.81
N ALA A 267 13.27 19.32 -4.89
CA ALA A 267 12.53 18.85 -3.72
C ALA A 267 13.45 18.09 -2.75
N VAL A 268 13.28 18.33 -1.45
CA VAL A 268 13.99 17.61 -0.39
C VAL A 268 13.13 16.43 0.08
N PRO A 269 13.63 15.18 0.03
CA PRO A 269 12.86 14.02 0.49
C PRO A 269 12.57 14.13 1.99
N ARG A 270 11.34 13.82 2.40
CA ARG A 270 10.92 13.81 3.81
C ARG A 270 11.15 15.15 4.53
N SER A 271 11.01 16.25 3.81
CA SER A 271 11.32 17.62 4.30
C SER A 271 10.56 18.06 5.55
N ASN A 272 9.43 17.42 5.86
CA ASN A 272 8.53 17.75 6.96
C ASN A 272 8.39 16.60 8.00
N ASP A 273 9.18 15.54 7.91
CA ASP A 273 9.11 14.40 8.83
C ASP A 273 9.43 14.80 10.27
N GLN A 274 10.37 15.72 10.48
CA GLN A 274 10.71 16.21 11.82
C GLN A 274 9.50 16.86 12.51
N ALA A 275 8.81 17.76 11.80
CA ALA A 275 7.59 18.39 12.31
C ALA A 275 6.44 17.39 12.52
N LEU A 276 6.34 16.37 11.66
CA LEU A 276 5.31 15.33 11.73
C LEU A 276 5.54 14.39 12.93
N LEU A 277 6.78 14.00 13.16
CA LEU A 277 7.21 13.06 14.21
C LEU A 277 7.52 13.77 15.54
N GLY A 278 7.61 15.11 15.55
CA GLY A 278 7.99 15.89 16.74
C GLY A 278 9.46 15.71 17.13
N LYS A 279 10.35 15.54 16.14
CA LYS A 279 11.80 15.35 16.31
C LYS A 279 12.57 16.64 16.05
#